data_AF-A0A2R9CET3-F1
#
_entry.id   AF-A0A2R9CET3-F1
#
_cell.length_a   1.000
_cell.length_b   1.000
_cell.length_c   1.000
_cell.angle_alpha   90.00
_cell.angle_beta   90.00
_cell.angle_gamma   90.00
#
_symmetry.space_group_name_H-M   'P 1'
#
loop_
_entity.id
_entity.type
_entity.pdbx_description
1 polymer ?
#
loop_
_entity_poly.entity_id
_entity_poly.type
_entity_poly.pdbx_seq_one_letter_code
_entity_poly.pdbx_strand_id
1 'polypeptide(L)'
;MMRRTLENRNAQTKQLQTAVSNVEKHFGELCQIFAAYVRKTARLRDKADLLVNEINAYAATETPHLKLGLMNFADEFAKLQDYRQAEVERLEAKVVEPLKTYGTIVKMKRDDLKATLTARNREAKQLTQLERTRQRNPSDRHVINFEEFSMKRNIRNLYSLC
;
A
#
# COMPACT_ATOMS: atom_id res chain seq x y z
N MET A 1 -35.57 -3.18 -15.83
CA MET A 1 -34.95 -2.73 -14.56
C MET A 1 -33.62 -3.44 -14.26
N MET A 2 -33.54 -4.78 -14.27
CA MET A 2 -32.32 -5.54 -13.88
C MET A 2 -31.04 -5.20 -14.68
N ARG A 3 -31.17 -4.91 -15.99
CA ARG A 3 -30.04 -4.56 -16.89
C ARG A 3 -29.37 -3.21 -16.56
N ARG A 4 -30.17 -2.16 -16.30
CA ARG A 4 -29.66 -0.84 -15.84
C ARG A 4 -28.97 -0.93 -14.47
N THR A 5 -29.48 -1.75 -13.56
CA THR A 5 -28.85 -1.99 -12.26
C THR A 5 -27.51 -2.74 -12.39
N LEU A 6 -27.37 -3.60 -13.39
CA LEU A 6 -26.10 -4.28 -13.71
C LEU A 6 -25.06 -3.30 -14.31
N GLU A 7 -25.48 -2.45 -15.25
CA GLU A 7 -24.63 -1.43 -15.88
C GLU A 7 -24.11 -0.39 -14.88
N ASN A 8 -24.97 0.15 -14.02
CA ASN A 8 -24.57 1.09 -12.96
C ASN A 8 -23.58 0.46 -11.97
N ARG A 9 -23.80 -0.81 -11.58
CA ARG A 9 -22.87 -1.53 -10.71
C ARG A 9 -21.53 -1.79 -11.39
N ASN A 10 -21.49 -2.01 -12.70
CA ASN A 10 -20.23 -2.20 -13.44
C ASN A 10 -19.41 -0.91 -13.52
N ALA A 11 -20.08 0.24 -13.71
CA ALA A 11 -19.42 1.54 -13.68
C ALA A 11 -18.80 1.81 -12.30
N GLN A 12 -19.53 1.53 -11.22
CA GLN A 12 -19.03 1.65 -9.84
C GLN A 12 -17.82 0.74 -9.57
N THR A 13 -17.86 -0.54 -9.98
CA THR A 13 -16.72 -1.44 -9.79
C THR A 13 -15.47 -0.98 -10.54
N LYS A 14 -15.63 -0.47 -11.77
CA LYS A 14 -14.51 0.09 -12.55
C LYS A 14 -13.93 1.33 -11.88
N GLN A 15 -14.79 2.24 -11.40
CA GLN A 15 -14.35 3.42 -10.65
C GLN A 15 -13.56 3.03 -9.40
N LEU A 16 -14.04 2.06 -8.64
CA LEU A 16 -13.34 1.55 -7.46
C LEU A 16 -11.98 0.91 -7.82
N GLN A 17 -11.92 0.16 -8.91
CA GLN A 17 -10.66 -0.44 -9.38
C GLN A 17 -9.62 0.62 -9.76
N THR A 18 -10.04 1.66 -10.48
CA THR A 18 -9.18 2.79 -10.81
C THR A 18 -8.70 3.52 -9.56
N ALA A 19 -9.60 3.77 -8.61
CA ALA A 19 -9.26 4.43 -7.34
C ALA A 19 -8.21 3.63 -6.55
N VAL A 20 -8.43 2.33 -6.35
CA VAL A 20 -7.49 1.45 -5.64
C VAL A 20 -6.13 1.39 -6.36
N SER A 21 -6.14 1.30 -7.69
CA SER A 21 -4.91 1.26 -8.49
C SER A 21 -4.12 2.56 -8.39
N ASN A 22 -4.83 3.70 -8.39
CA ASN A 22 -4.24 5.03 -8.28
C ASN A 22 -3.61 5.24 -6.90
N VAL A 23 -4.33 4.88 -5.83
CA VAL A 23 -3.82 4.95 -4.46
C VAL A 23 -2.58 4.07 -4.31
N GLU A 24 -2.61 2.83 -4.80
CA GLU A 24 -1.46 1.94 -4.67
C GLU A 24 -0.20 2.49 -5.34
N LYS A 25 -0.36 3.02 -6.55
CA LYS A 25 0.74 3.63 -7.29
C LYS A 25 1.34 4.79 -6.50
N HIS A 26 0.52 5.77 -6.16
CA HIS A 26 1.01 7.00 -5.54
C HIS A 26 1.51 6.80 -4.12
N PHE A 27 0.86 5.94 -3.32
CA PHE A 27 1.35 5.64 -1.98
C PHE A 27 2.64 4.84 -2.03
N GLY A 28 2.80 3.93 -3.00
CA GLY A 28 4.06 3.24 -3.25
C GLY A 28 5.20 4.20 -3.61
N GLU A 29 4.96 5.12 -4.54
CA GLU A 29 5.91 6.17 -4.94
C GLU A 29 6.29 7.07 -3.75
N LEU A 30 5.30 7.56 -2.99
CA LEU A 30 5.53 8.37 -1.80
C LEU A 30 6.35 7.61 -0.75
N CYS A 31 6.01 6.35 -0.48
CA CYS A 31 6.75 5.51 0.47
C CYS A 31 8.23 5.38 0.07
N GLN A 32 8.52 5.18 -1.23
CA GLN A 32 9.88 5.10 -1.73
C GLN A 32 10.65 6.42 -1.59
N ILE A 33 9.99 7.55 -1.92
CA ILE A 33 10.58 8.89 -1.80
C ILE A 33 10.90 9.20 -0.34
N PHE A 34 9.95 8.99 0.59
CA PHE A 34 10.18 9.23 2.02
C PHE A 34 11.25 8.30 2.59
N ALA A 35 11.25 7.01 2.26
CA ALA A 35 12.31 6.11 2.71
C ALA A 35 13.70 6.53 2.17
N ALA A 36 13.77 7.04 0.94
CA ALA A 36 15.01 7.59 0.39
C ALA A 36 15.46 8.86 1.11
N TYR A 37 14.52 9.74 1.48
CA TYR A 37 14.79 10.93 2.28
C TYR A 37 15.34 10.56 3.68
N VAL A 38 14.70 9.66 4.41
CA VAL A 38 15.18 9.18 5.73
C VAL A 38 16.59 8.62 5.64
N ARG A 39 16.88 7.78 4.63
CA ARG A 39 18.24 7.27 4.40
C ARG A 39 19.26 8.35 4.13
N LYS A 40 18.91 9.43 3.42
CA LYS A 40 19.80 10.57 3.19
C LYS A 40 20.07 11.33 4.49
N THR A 41 19.05 11.54 5.32
CA THR A 41 19.19 12.19 6.63
C THR A 41 20.10 11.37 7.55
N ALA A 42 19.90 10.05 7.60
CA ALA A 42 20.77 9.13 8.37
C ALA A 42 22.22 9.17 7.89
N ARG A 43 22.46 9.09 6.57
CA ARG A 43 23.81 9.20 6.00
C ARG A 43 24.50 10.52 6.32
N LEU A 44 23.75 11.61 6.32
CA LEU A 44 24.30 12.91 6.72
C LEU A 44 24.74 12.85 8.19
N ARG A 45 24.04 12.09 9.06
CA ARG A 45 24.36 11.93 10.49
C ARG A 45 25.66 11.15 10.65
N ASP A 46 25.82 10.08 9.87
CA ASP A 46 27.08 9.33 9.80
C ASP A 46 28.26 10.23 9.36
N LYS A 47 28.02 11.18 8.45
CA LYS A 47 29.07 12.15 8.06
C LYS A 47 29.41 13.13 9.19
N ALA A 48 28.46 13.49 10.02
CA ALA A 48 28.73 14.35 11.16
C ALA A 48 29.55 13.63 12.24
N ASP A 49 29.34 12.32 12.45
CA ASP A 49 30.20 11.52 13.32
C ASP A 49 31.67 11.52 12.84
N LEU A 50 31.89 11.40 11.53
CA LEU A 50 33.24 11.52 10.97
C LEU A 50 33.86 12.89 11.25
N LEU A 51 33.09 13.97 11.11
CA LEU A 51 33.58 15.31 11.44
C LEU A 51 33.94 15.46 12.91
N VAL A 52 33.11 14.94 13.82
CA VAL A 52 33.41 14.91 15.27
C VAL A 52 34.75 14.19 15.53
N ASN A 53 34.96 13.05 14.89
CA ASN A 53 36.20 12.29 15.02
C ASN A 53 37.42 13.05 14.49
N GLU A 54 37.32 13.71 13.33
CA GLU A 54 38.39 14.53 12.77
C GLU A 54 38.73 15.72 13.66
N ILE A 55 37.71 16.41 14.22
CA ILE A 55 37.93 17.52 15.16
C ILE A 55 38.66 17.01 16.41
N ASN A 56 38.25 15.87 16.95
CA ASN A 56 38.90 15.28 18.12
C ASN A 56 40.34 14.82 17.83
N ALA A 57 40.59 14.28 16.64
CA ALA A 57 41.94 13.90 16.20
C ALA A 57 42.85 15.13 16.08
N TYR A 58 42.36 16.22 15.49
CA TYR A 58 43.10 17.48 15.43
C TYR A 58 43.31 18.10 16.82
N ALA A 59 42.29 18.08 17.69
CA ALA A 59 42.41 18.57 19.06
C ALA A 59 43.55 17.88 19.82
N ALA A 60 43.82 16.61 19.54
CA ALA A 60 44.90 15.86 20.18
C ALA A 60 46.31 16.37 19.83
N THR A 61 46.48 17.08 18.71
CA THR A 61 47.77 17.63 18.27
C THR A 61 48.03 19.07 18.76
N GLU A 62 47.04 19.69 19.38
CA GLU A 62 47.05 21.11 19.70
C GLU A 62 47.40 21.43 21.16
N THR A 63 47.71 22.70 21.42
CA THR A 63 47.98 23.21 22.77
C THR A 63 46.79 22.98 23.71
N PRO A 64 46.99 22.86 25.04
CA PRO A 64 45.91 22.51 25.97
C PRO A 64 44.66 23.41 25.89
N HIS A 65 44.83 24.72 25.70
CA HIS A 65 43.70 25.64 25.57
C HIS A 65 42.92 25.44 24.27
N LEU A 66 43.61 25.28 23.13
CA LEU A 66 42.94 25.04 21.86
C LEU A 66 42.30 23.65 21.80
N LYS A 67 42.98 22.63 22.33
CA LYS A 67 42.43 21.27 22.50
C LYS A 67 41.10 21.30 23.25
N LEU A 68 41.03 22.00 24.39
CA LEU A 68 39.80 22.13 25.15
C LEU A 68 38.68 22.79 24.34
N GLY A 69 39.00 23.87 23.61
CA GLY A 69 38.04 24.55 22.74
C GLY A 69 37.49 23.65 21.63
N LEU A 70 38.36 22.89 20.96
CA LEU A 70 37.98 21.95 19.90
C LEU A 70 37.15 20.77 20.43
N MET A 71 37.50 20.22 21.60
CA MET A 71 36.73 19.16 22.23
C MET A 71 35.32 19.64 22.62
N ASN A 72 35.19 20.85 23.18
CA ASN A 72 33.88 21.43 23.50
C ASN A 72 33.06 21.68 22.23
N PHE A 73 33.69 22.16 21.15
CA PHE A 73 33.02 22.33 19.86
C PHE A 73 32.53 21.00 19.27
N ALA A 74 33.36 19.95 19.33
CA ALA A 74 32.99 18.61 18.89
C ALA A 74 31.82 18.03 19.69
N ASP A 75 31.80 18.24 21.01
CA ASP A 75 30.72 17.79 21.90
C ASP A 75 29.39 18.49 21.59
N GLU A 76 29.40 19.81 21.40
CA GLU A 76 28.19 20.55 20.99
C GLU A 76 27.69 20.12 19.60
N PHE A 77 28.62 19.87 18.66
CA PHE A 77 28.24 19.37 17.35
C PHE A 77 27.69 17.93 17.39
N ALA A 78 28.20 17.08 18.29
CA ALA A 78 27.69 15.74 18.53
C ALA A 78 26.25 15.77 19.09
N LYS A 79 25.96 16.63 20.07
CA LYS A 79 24.59 16.85 20.59
C LYS A 79 23.62 17.26 19.49
N LEU A 80 24.07 18.08 18.53
CA LEU A 80 23.25 18.44 17.37
C LEU A 80 22.87 17.20 16.54
N GLN A 81 23.74 16.18 16.48
CA GLN A 81 23.47 14.94 15.75
C GLN A 81 22.51 14.00 16.48
N ASP A 82 22.42 14.07 17.81
CA ASP A 82 21.43 13.31 18.58
C ASP A 82 20.00 13.73 18.19
N TYR A 83 19.77 15.04 18.00
CA TYR A 83 18.50 15.53 17.45
C TYR A 83 18.22 14.98 16.06
N ARG A 84 19.25 14.83 15.23
CA ARG A 84 19.11 14.28 13.89
C ARG A 84 18.86 12.78 13.88
N GLN A 85 19.43 12.05 14.83
CA GLN A 85 19.11 10.65 15.05
C GLN A 85 17.64 10.50 15.46
N ALA A 86 17.16 11.35 16.39
CA ALA A 86 15.76 11.39 16.77
C ALA A 86 14.84 11.75 15.59
N GLU A 87 15.27 12.66 14.71
CA GLU A 87 14.55 12.99 13.47
C GLU A 87 14.43 11.77 12.55
N VAL A 88 15.52 11.04 12.32
CA VAL A 88 15.54 9.81 11.49
C VAL A 88 14.57 8.78 12.04
N GLU A 89 14.64 8.49 13.34
CA GLU A 89 13.76 7.51 14.00
C GLU A 89 12.30 7.93 13.91
N ARG A 90 12.01 9.22 14.12
CA ARG A 90 10.65 9.75 14.06
C ARG A 90 10.10 9.73 12.64
N LEU A 91 10.91 10.05 11.63
CA LEU A 91 10.50 9.95 10.23
C LEU A 91 10.20 8.50 9.84
N GLU A 92 11.03 7.54 10.22
CA GLU A 92 10.76 6.13 9.94
C GLU A 92 9.46 5.67 10.62
N ALA A 93 9.31 5.93 11.92
CA ALA A 93 8.17 5.44 12.70
C ALA A 93 6.84 6.16 12.38
N LYS A 94 6.87 7.45 12.05
CA LYS A 94 5.66 8.27 11.90
C LYS A 94 5.30 8.59 10.46
N VAL A 95 6.19 8.36 9.51
CA VAL A 95 5.95 8.63 8.09
C VAL A 95 6.08 7.36 7.26
N VAL A 96 7.22 6.67 7.35
CA VAL A 96 7.50 5.51 6.48
C VAL A 96 6.66 4.29 6.89
N GLU A 97 6.62 3.94 8.18
CA GLU A 97 5.84 2.79 8.66
C GLU A 97 4.33 2.88 8.39
N PRO A 98 3.66 4.04 8.60
CA PRO A 98 2.27 4.20 8.18
C PRO A 98 2.08 3.99 6.67
N LEU A 99 2.95 4.54 5.82
CA LEU A 99 2.86 4.36 4.36
C LEU A 99 3.05 2.88 3.95
N LYS A 100 3.99 2.16 4.58
CA LYS A 100 4.16 0.72 4.39
C LYS A 100 2.89 -0.05 4.73
N THR A 101 2.27 0.26 5.88
CA THR A 101 1.02 -0.37 6.34
C THR A 101 -0.12 -0.14 5.35
N TYR A 102 -0.27 1.10 4.86
CA TYR A 102 -1.26 1.41 3.82
C TYR A 102 -0.99 0.63 2.53
N GLY A 103 0.27 0.44 2.14
CA GLY A 103 0.64 -0.42 1.01
C GLY A 103 0.06 -1.83 1.13
N THR A 104 0.15 -2.45 2.32
CA THR A 104 -0.44 -3.77 2.57
C THR A 104 -1.97 -3.74 2.49
N ILE A 105 -2.62 -2.74 3.10
CA ILE A 105 -4.09 -2.61 3.07
C ILE A 105 -4.60 -2.45 1.64
N VAL A 106 -3.97 -1.58 0.84
CA VAL A 106 -4.37 -1.32 -0.54
C VAL A 106 -4.19 -2.56 -1.40
N LYS A 107 -3.09 -3.31 -1.20
CA LYS A 107 -2.87 -4.60 -1.87
C LYS A 107 -3.97 -5.61 -1.53
N MET A 108 -4.34 -5.76 -0.25
CA MET A 108 -5.46 -6.63 0.15
C MET A 108 -6.76 -6.22 -0.53
N LYS A 109 -7.10 -4.93 -0.53
CA LYS A 109 -8.30 -4.41 -1.18
C LYS A 109 -8.31 -4.65 -2.70
N ARG A 110 -7.15 -4.56 -3.35
CA ARG A 110 -7.00 -4.91 -4.76
C ARG A 110 -7.29 -6.40 -4.99
N ASP A 111 -6.74 -7.27 -4.16
CA ASP A 111 -6.92 -8.72 -4.29
C ASP A 111 -8.39 -9.13 -4.05
N ASP A 112 -9.05 -8.55 -3.04
CA ASP A 112 -10.49 -8.74 -2.78
C ASP A 112 -11.34 -8.29 -3.97
N LEU A 113 -11.02 -7.12 -4.55
CA LEU A 113 -11.73 -6.60 -5.71
C LEU A 113 -11.55 -7.50 -6.94
N LYS A 114 -10.34 -8.03 -7.14
CA LYS A 114 -10.03 -8.99 -8.21
C LYS A 114 -10.78 -10.31 -8.03
N ALA A 115 -10.87 -10.82 -6.81
CA ALA A 115 -11.65 -12.01 -6.48
C ALA A 115 -13.15 -11.79 -6.77
N THR A 116 -13.69 -10.65 -6.32
CA THR A 116 -15.10 -10.25 -6.55
C THR A 116 -15.41 -10.15 -8.04
N LEU A 117 -14.54 -9.51 -8.82
CA LEU A 117 -14.67 -9.40 -10.27
C LEU A 117 -14.63 -10.77 -10.96
N THR A 118 -13.75 -11.66 -10.50
CA THR A 118 -13.62 -13.01 -11.06
C THR A 118 -14.89 -13.82 -10.81
N ALA A 119 -15.44 -13.77 -9.61
CA ALA A 119 -16.71 -14.43 -9.27
C ALA A 119 -17.87 -13.88 -10.11
N ARG A 120 -18.00 -12.56 -10.22
CA ARG A 120 -19.01 -11.90 -11.06
C ARG A 120 -18.90 -12.27 -12.54
N ASN A 121 -17.69 -12.36 -13.08
CA ASN A 121 -17.47 -12.79 -14.46
C ASN A 121 -17.90 -14.26 -14.69
N ARG A 122 -17.74 -15.13 -13.68
CA ARG A 122 -18.25 -16.51 -13.74
C ARG A 122 -19.78 -16.53 -13.73
N GLU A 123 -20.42 -15.76 -12.86
CA GLU A 123 -21.89 -15.63 -12.84
C GLU A 123 -22.44 -15.11 -14.16
N ALA A 124 -21.84 -14.06 -14.73
CA ALA A 124 -22.28 -13.51 -16.02
C ALA A 124 -22.21 -14.54 -17.16
N LYS A 125 -21.17 -15.39 -17.17
CA LYS A 125 -21.04 -16.50 -18.11
C LYS A 125 -22.09 -17.59 -17.89
N GLN A 126 -22.35 -17.95 -16.63
CA GLN A 126 -23.39 -18.92 -16.31
C GLN A 126 -24.78 -18.40 -16.71
N LEU A 127 -25.05 -17.10 -16.50
CA LEU A 127 -26.32 -16.47 -16.84
C LEU A 127 -26.56 -16.43 -18.35
N THR A 128 -25.53 -16.07 -19.13
CA THR A 128 -25.60 -16.13 -20.60
C THR A 128 -25.73 -17.56 -21.13
N GLN A 129 -25.14 -18.55 -20.46
CA GLN A 129 -25.32 -19.97 -20.82
C GLN A 129 -26.77 -20.42 -20.56
N LEU A 130 -27.33 -20.10 -19.40
CA LEU A 130 -28.71 -20.41 -19.03
C LEU A 130 -29.72 -19.76 -20.01
N GLU A 131 -29.51 -18.49 -20.39
CA GLU A 131 -30.33 -17.79 -21.38
C GLU A 131 -30.29 -18.49 -22.75
N ARG A 132 -29.12 -18.98 -23.17
CA ARG A 132 -28.97 -19.76 -24.42
C ARG A 132 -29.69 -21.11 -24.34
N THR A 133 -29.58 -21.83 -23.22
CA THR A 133 -30.28 -23.11 -23.01
C THR A 133 -31.80 -22.91 -23.06
N ARG A 134 -32.31 -21.86 -22.41
CA ARG A 134 -33.71 -21.45 -22.47
C ARG A 134 -34.20 -21.19 -23.89
N GLN A 135 -33.42 -20.48 -24.70
CA GLN A 135 -33.80 -20.16 -26.08
C GLN A 135 -33.74 -21.38 -27.00
N ARG A 136 -32.76 -22.27 -26.81
CA ARG A 136 -32.60 -23.48 -27.65
C ARG A 136 -33.61 -24.58 -27.33
N ASN A 137 -33.96 -24.78 -26.07
CA ASN A 137 -34.79 -25.92 -25.65
C ASN A 137 -35.82 -25.53 -24.58
N PRO A 138 -36.88 -24.78 -24.94
CA PRO A 138 -37.86 -24.25 -23.98
C PRO A 138 -38.70 -25.32 -23.27
N SER A 139 -38.80 -26.53 -23.83
CA SER A 139 -39.52 -27.67 -23.26
C SER A 139 -38.77 -28.34 -22.09
N ASP A 140 -37.47 -28.11 -21.96
CA ASP A 140 -36.58 -28.80 -21.03
C ASP A 140 -36.58 -28.15 -19.64
N ARG A 141 -37.79 -27.95 -19.09
CA ARG A 141 -38.02 -27.16 -17.86
C ARG A 141 -37.27 -27.70 -16.64
N HIS A 142 -37.03 -29.00 -16.57
CA HIS A 142 -36.31 -29.61 -15.45
C HIS A 142 -34.84 -29.16 -15.39
N VAL A 143 -34.15 -29.17 -16.53
CA VAL A 143 -32.75 -28.74 -16.65
C VAL A 143 -32.63 -27.25 -16.38
N ILE A 144 -33.52 -26.43 -16.96
CA ILE A 144 -33.56 -24.98 -16.76
C ILE A 144 -33.77 -24.62 -15.28
N ASN A 145 -34.70 -25.30 -14.60
CA ASN A 145 -34.99 -25.05 -13.18
C ASN A 145 -33.83 -25.47 -12.26
N PHE A 146 -33.14 -26.57 -12.58
CA PHE A 146 -31.98 -27.03 -11.81
C PHE A 146 -30.78 -26.07 -11.92
N GLU A 147 -30.49 -25.59 -13.13
CA GLU A 147 -29.44 -24.59 -13.35
C GLU A 147 -29.79 -23.24 -12.68
N GLU A 148 -31.05 -22.80 -12.72
CA GLU A 148 -31.50 -21.61 -11.99
C GLU A 148 -31.36 -21.72 -10.48
N PHE A 149 -31.72 -22.89 -9.91
CA PHE A 149 -31.59 -23.13 -8.48
C PHE A 149 -30.12 -23.10 -8.04
N SER A 150 -29.24 -23.74 -8.82
CA SER A 150 -27.80 -23.76 -8.61
C SER A 150 -27.18 -22.36 -8.68
N MET A 151 -27.62 -21.55 -9.65
CA MET A 151 -27.17 -20.17 -9.82
C MET A 151 -27.64 -19.27 -8.66
N LYS A 152 -28.92 -19.37 -8.26
CA LYS A 152 -29.46 -18.64 -7.09
C LYS A 152 -28.74 -18.99 -5.79
N ARG A 153 -28.34 -20.26 -5.61
CA ARG A 153 -27.57 -20.73 -4.45
C ARG A 153 -26.15 -20.14 -4.45
N ASN A 154 -25.46 -20.13 -5.60
CA ASN A 154 -24.12 -19.54 -5.72
C ASN A 154 -24.13 -18.04 -5.44
N ILE A 155 -25.11 -17.31 -5.99
CA ILE A 155 -25.30 -15.88 -5.73
C ILE A 155 -25.50 -15.62 -4.23
N ARG A 156 -26.39 -16.37 -3.56
CA ARG A 156 -26.62 -16.23 -2.10
C ARG A 156 -25.36 -16.45 -1.28
N ASN A 157 -24.56 -17.45 -1.62
CA ASN A 157 -23.31 -17.73 -0.90
C ASN A 157 -22.28 -16.60 -1.08
N LEU A 158 -22.20 -15.99 -2.27
CA LEU A 158 -21.30 -14.86 -2.51
C LEU A 158 -21.66 -13.62 -1.66
N TYR A 159 -22.95 -13.32 -1.53
CA TYR A 159 -23.45 -12.18 -0.76
C TYR A 159 -23.52 -12.43 0.76
N SER A 160 -23.32 -13.66 1.21
CA SER A 160 -23.18 -14.02 2.63
C SER A 160 -21.74 -13.88 3.14
N LEU A 161 -20.77 -13.69 2.24
CA LEU A 161 -19.33 -13.63 2.51
C LEU A 161 -18.72 -12.24 2.31
N CYS A 162 -19.53 -11.25 1.88
CA CYS A 162 -19.22 -9.82 1.88
C CYS A 162 -19.92 -9.15 3.07
#